data_AF-A0A0C3AK61-F1
#
_entry.id   AF-A0A0C3AK61-F1
#
_cell.length_a   1.000
_cell.length_b   1.000
_cell.length_c   1.000
_cell.angle_alpha   90.00
_cell.angle_beta   90.00
_cell.angle_gamma   90.00
#
_symmetry.space_group_name_H-M   'P 1'
#
loop_
_entity.id
_entity.type
_entity.pdbx_description
1 polymer ?
#
loop_
_entity_poly.entity_id
_entity_poly.type
_entity_poly.pdbx_seq_one_letter_code
_entity_poly.pdbx_strand_id
1 'polypeptide(L)'
;TVYQPESFEAIEHARDSSRFEGKTIPLRWHEIRLFGPDVTDRHTLAQLARMTANAYQLPGRKKWYEVDDSWNINASFPFGWDNAEDGFRGFVFRSRDNSTIVLSIKGTTLQGPTSRKDKLNDNLLFSCCCAHVDFSWVFSTVCNCYAWSALHKRCDSPCLSAALIQESLFYSTGVKLVKDLRTLYPFANIWLVGHSLGGSLASLLGSTFGLPAVAFEAPGERLAAHRLHLPLPPPNYPPGLPRVPITHVYHNADPIPQGACTGAASLCAQAGYALETRCHLGKTIVYDTVGKLGWHVDVRKHVIQEMILNVLDIEGSWPDGVNGGERDVPIAQEEVDCVDCFKWEFGNF
;
A
#
# COMPACT_ATOMS: atom_id res chain seq x y z
N THR A 1 -0.69 -20.64 0.97
CA THR A 1 -2.16 -20.78 0.92
C THR A 1 -2.77 -19.48 1.36
N VAL A 2 -3.83 -19.03 0.68
CA VAL A 2 -4.45 -17.72 0.89
C VAL A 2 -5.96 -17.90 0.98
N TYR A 3 -6.67 -16.98 1.65
CA TYR A 3 -8.12 -16.97 1.64
C TYR A 3 -8.63 -16.08 0.51
N GLN A 4 -9.53 -16.61 -0.30
CA GLN A 4 -10.30 -15.83 -1.28
C GLN A 4 -11.78 -15.84 -0.91
N PRO A 5 -12.49 -14.74 -1.18
CA PRO A 5 -13.93 -14.69 -0.99
C PRO A 5 -14.65 -15.58 -2.01
N GLU A 6 -15.85 -16.06 -1.65
CA GLU A 6 -16.70 -16.87 -2.54
C GLU A 6 -16.98 -16.19 -3.89
N SER A 7 -17.21 -14.89 -3.87
CA SER A 7 -17.37 -14.07 -5.05
C SER A 7 -17.08 -12.60 -4.73
N PHE A 8 -16.83 -11.83 -5.78
CA PHE A 8 -16.64 -10.40 -5.63
C PHE A 8 -17.97 -9.69 -5.32
N GLU A 9 -19.08 -10.18 -5.87
CA GLU A 9 -20.43 -9.68 -5.59
C GLU A 9 -20.77 -9.82 -4.09
N ALA A 10 -20.35 -10.92 -3.46
CA ALA A 10 -20.52 -11.12 -2.03
C ALA A 10 -19.71 -10.10 -1.22
N ILE A 11 -18.47 -9.82 -1.62
CA ILE A 11 -17.63 -8.78 -0.99
C ILE A 11 -18.30 -7.42 -1.10
N GLU A 12 -18.71 -6.98 -2.28
CA GLU A 12 -19.36 -5.68 -2.45
C GLU A 12 -20.68 -5.60 -1.67
N HIS A 13 -21.48 -6.65 -1.68
CA HIS A 13 -22.71 -6.70 -0.89
C HIS A 13 -22.41 -6.56 0.61
N ALA A 14 -21.43 -7.28 1.15
CA ALA A 14 -21.02 -7.14 2.55
C ALA A 14 -20.49 -5.74 2.86
N ARG A 15 -19.75 -5.12 1.94
CA ARG A 15 -19.26 -3.74 2.06
C ARG A 15 -20.41 -2.75 2.10
N ASP A 16 -21.35 -2.84 1.16
CA ASP A 16 -22.51 -1.97 1.07
C ASP A 16 -23.43 -2.12 2.29
N SER A 17 -23.68 -3.34 2.76
CA SER A 17 -24.46 -3.56 3.98
C SER A 17 -23.75 -3.05 5.23
N SER A 18 -22.42 -3.20 5.33
CA SER A 18 -21.66 -2.61 6.43
C SER A 18 -21.73 -1.08 6.40
N ARG A 19 -21.67 -0.49 5.19
CA ARG A 19 -21.66 0.95 4.98
C ARG A 19 -23.01 1.60 5.23
N PHE A 20 -24.07 1.10 4.60
CA PHE A 20 -25.37 1.77 4.57
C PHE A 20 -26.30 1.30 5.69
N GLU A 21 -26.12 0.07 6.17
CA GLU A 21 -27.02 -0.55 7.15
C GLU A 21 -26.34 -0.81 8.49
N GLY A 22 -25.02 -0.62 8.60
CA GLY A 22 -24.25 -0.97 9.79
C GLY A 22 -24.25 -2.47 10.09
N LYS A 23 -24.52 -3.32 9.09
CA LYS A 23 -24.66 -4.77 9.26
C LYS A 23 -23.40 -5.50 8.80
N THR A 24 -22.91 -6.41 9.64
CA THR A 24 -21.85 -7.36 9.25
C THR A 24 -22.49 -8.58 8.59
N ILE A 25 -22.24 -8.77 7.31
CA ILE A 25 -22.65 -9.98 6.59
C ILE A 25 -21.53 -11.01 6.70
N PRO A 26 -21.81 -12.24 7.18
CA PRO A 26 -20.83 -13.30 7.19
C PRO A 26 -20.48 -13.70 5.75
N LEU A 27 -19.19 -13.65 5.42
CA LEU A 27 -18.68 -14.10 4.13
C LEU A 27 -18.08 -15.50 4.23
N ARG A 28 -18.33 -16.29 3.20
CA ARG A 28 -17.63 -17.56 3.03
C ARG A 28 -16.27 -17.32 2.40
N TRP A 29 -15.24 -17.80 3.08
CA TRP A 29 -13.86 -17.76 2.62
C TRP A 29 -13.41 -19.14 2.19
N HIS A 30 -12.75 -19.20 1.04
CA HIS A 30 -12.15 -20.42 0.51
C HIS A 30 -10.65 -20.35 0.68
N GLU A 31 -10.10 -21.36 1.36
CA GLU A 31 -8.67 -21.55 1.43
C GLU A 31 -8.19 -22.13 0.08
N ILE A 32 -7.34 -21.37 -0.62
CA ILE A 32 -6.83 -21.76 -1.94
C ILE A 32 -5.30 -21.71 -1.97
N ARG A 33 -4.70 -22.54 -2.82
CA ARG A 33 -3.27 -22.47 -3.14
C ARG A 33 -3.10 -21.60 -4.39
N LEU A 34 -2.32 -20.54 -4.26
CA LEU A 34 -2.04 -19.60 -5.34
C LEU A 34 -0.52 -19.42 -5.43
N PHE A 35 0.01 -19.33 -6.65
CA PHE A 35 1.42 -19.06 -6.87
C PHE A 35 1.68 -17.56 -6.66
N GLY A 36 2.41 -17.24 -5.60
CA GLY A 36 2.86 -15.88 -5.30
C GLY A 36 4.36 -15.71 -5.57
N PRO A 37 4.86 -14.47 -5.57
CA PRO A 37 6.29 -14.22 -5.62
C PRO A 37 6.98 -14.79 -4.37
N ASP A 38 8.20 -15.29 -4.52
CA ASP A 38 9.03 -15.69 -3.39
C ASP A 38 9.61 -14.46 -2.70
N VAL A 39 8.94 -14.00 -1.64
CA VAL A 39 9.39 -12.83 -0.87
C VAL A 39 10.58 -13.11 0.04
N THR A 40 11.08 -14.35 0.09
CA THR A 40 12.31 -14.70 0.81
C THR A 40 13.55 -14.64 -0.07
N ASP A 41 13.36 -14.53 -1.38
CA ASP A 41 14.42 -14.38 -2.37
C ASP A 41 14.68 -12.89 -2.68
N ARG A 42 15.90 -12.43 -2.43
CA ARG A 42 16.29 -11.03 -2.63
C ARG A 42 16.18 -10.62 -4.10
N HIS A 43 16.50 -11.53 -5.02
CA HIS A 43 16.43 -11.25 -6.45
C HIS A 43 15.00 -11.01 -6.90
N THR A 44 14.05 -11.83 -6.44
CA THR A 44 12.62 -11.64 -6.66
C THR A 44 12.15 -10.27 -6.15
N LEU A 45 12.50 -9.89 -4.92
CA LEU A 45 12.17 -8.56 -4.39
C LEU A 45 12.77 -7.43 -5.24
N ALA A 46 14.02 -7.57 -5.67
CA ALA A 46 14.69 -6.59 -6.52
C ALA A 46 14.01 -6.44 -7.88
N GLN A 47 13.54 -7.53 -8.51
CA GLN A 47 12.78 -7.49 -9.76
C GLN A 47 11.44 -6.78 -9.58
N LEU A 48 10.69 -7.10 -8.51
CA LEU A 48 9.42 -6.45 -8.22
C LEU A 48 9.59 -4.96 -7.87
N ALA A 49 10.69 -4.60 -7.20
CA ALA A 49 11.02 -3.20 -6.91
C ALA A 49 11.34 -2.43 -8.20
N ARG A 50 12.06 -3.03 -9.17
CA ARG A 50 12.30 -2.43 -10.49
C ARG A 50 11.01 -2.25 -11.29
N MET A 51 10.12 -3.25 -11.30
CA MET A 51 8.77 -3.11 -11.90
C MET A 51 7.97 -1.99 -11.25
N THR A 52 8.09 -1.83 -9.94
CA THR A 52 7.47 -0.76 -9.17
C THR A 52 8.02 0.61 -9.59
N ALA A 53 9.34 0.75 -9.70
CA ALA A 53 9.97 1.98 -10.20
C ALA A 53 9.56 2.30 -11.64
N ASN A 54 9.36 1.27 -12.47
CA ASN A 54 8.92 1.41 -13.86
C ASN A 54 7.46 1.86 -14.00
N ALA A 55 6.62 1.73 -12.96
CA ALA A 55 5.27 2.31 -12.98
C ALA A 55 5.25 3.84 -13.01
N TYR A 56 6.38 4.51 -12.75
CA TYR A 56 6.51 5.98 -12.76
C TYR A 56 6.90 6.54 -14.13
N GLN A 57 7.08 5.72 -15.17
CA GLN A 57 7.53 6.16 -16.48
C GLN A 57 7.17 5.18 -17.58
N LEU A 58 7.47 5.54 -18.83
CA LEU A 58 7.28 4.68 -19.99
C LEU A 58 8.59 3.97 -20.39
N PRO A 59 8.51 2.80 -21.06
CA PRO A 59 9.68 2.11 -21.61
C PRO A 59 10.56 3.01 -22.48
N GLY A 60 11.87 2.80 -22.45
CA GLY A 60 12.85 3.57 -23.23
C GLY A 60 13.23 4.94 -22.65
N ARG A 61 12.74 5.30 -21.47
CA ARG A 61 13.17 6.50 -20.73
C ARG A 61 14.44 6.24 -19.92
N LYS A 62 15.23 7.29 -19.65
CA LYS A 62 16.55 7.19 -18.98
C LYS A 62 16.53 6.48 -17.62
N LYS A 63 15.42 6.57 -16.88
CA LYS A 63 15.31 5.97 -15.54
C LYS A 63 14.64 4.59 -15.57
N TRP A 64 14.33 4.04 -16.76
CA TRP A 64 13.73 2.70 -16.89
C TRP A 64 14.72 1.66 -16.40
N TYR A 65 14.26 0.78 -15.50
CA TYR A 65 15.06 -0.34 -15.03
C TYR A 65 14.80 -1.55 -15.92
N GLU A 66 15.87 -2.15 -16.41
CA GLU A 66 15.77 -3.45 -17.07
C GLU A 66 15.28 -4.49 -16.05
N VAL A 67 14.35 -5.31 -16.49
CA VAL A 67 13.83 -6.47 -15.75
C VAL A 67 14.27 -7.73 -16.47
N ASP A 68 14.30 -8.84 -15.75
CA ASP A 68 14.80 -10.10 -16.27
C ASP A 68 14.11 -10.55 -17.57
N ASP A 69 14.86 -11.31 -18.37
CA ASP A 69 14.39 -11.94 -19.59
C ASP A 69 13.21 -12.91 -19.38
N SER A 70 12.83 -13.26 -18.15
CA SER A 70 11.58 -13.97 -17.89
C SER A 70 10.33 -13.12 -18.22
N TRP A 71 10.48 -11.80 -18.33
CA TRP A 71 9.39 -10.87 -18.60
C TRP A 71 9.35 -10.46 -20.08
N ASN A 72 8.14 -10.33 -20.61
CA ASN A 72 7.87 -9.94 -21.98
C ASN A 72 7.45 -8.46 -22.03
N ILE A 73 8.41 -7.55 -22.11
CA ILE A 73 8.15 -6.10 -22.13
C ILE A 73 7.31 -5.69 -23.36
N ASN A 74 7.51 -6.35 -24.51
CA ASN A 74 6.73 -6.06 -25.72
C ASN A 74 5.25 -6.45 -25.61
N ALA A 75 4.94 -7.45 -24.78
CA ALA A 75 3.55 -7.85 -24.47
C ALA A 75 3.01 -7.22 -23.17
N SER A 76 3.80 -6.35 -22.56
CA SER A 76 3.45 -5.57 -21.37
C SER A 76 2.97 -4.18 -21.80
N PHE A 77 2.20 -3.48 -20.96
CA PHE A 77 1.60 -2.22 -21.36
C PHE A 77 1.41 -1.22 -20.21
N PRO A 78 1.56 0.09 -20.48
CA PRO A 78 1.23 1.15 -19.52
C PRO A 78 -0.28 1.39 -19.48
N PHE A 79 -0.79 1.96 -18.38
CA PHE A 79 -2.15 2.48 -18.29
C PHE A 79 -2.20 3.84 -17.57
N GLY A 80 -3.18 4.68 -17.92
CA GLY A 80 -3.34 6.02 -17.33
C GLY A 80 -2.31 7.06 -17.81
N TRP A 81 -1.59 6.77 -18.90
CA TRP A 81 -0.57 7.65 -19.50
C TRP A 81 -1.05 8.35 -20.79
N ASP A 82 -2.24 7.98 -21.26
CA ASP A 82 -2.88 8.40 -22.51
C ASP A 82 -3.54 9.78 -22.44
N ASN A 83 -3.86 10.25 -21.23
CA ASN A 83 -4.34 11.60 -21.00
C ASN A 83 -3.32 12.44 -20.19
N ALA A 84 -3.25 13.74 -20.51
CA ALA A 84 -2.45 14.69 -19.73
C ALA A 84 -3.03 14.95 -18.33
N GLU A 85 -4.18 14.35 -18.02
CA GLU A 85 -4.90 14.57 -16.78
C GLU A 85 -4.27 13.83 -15.58
N ASP A 86 -4.59 14.40 -14.41
CA ASP A 86 -4.30 13.86 -13.10
C ASP A 86 -5.10 12.55 -12.89
N GLY A 87 -4.45 11.42 -12.64
CA GLY A 87 -5.16 10.13 -12.58
C GLY A 87 -4.31 8.95 -12.13
N PHE A 88 -5.00 7.82 -11.94
CA PHE A 88 -4.44 6.53 -11.57
C PHE A 88 -3.58 5.98 -12.71
N ARG A 89 -2.30 5.70 -12.46
CA ARG A 89 -1.36 5.21 -13.49
C ARG A 89 -0.60 3.98 -13.02
N GLY A 90 0.03 3.33 -13.97
CA GLY A 90 0.96 2.26 -13.69
C GLY A 90 1.32 1.48 -14.94
N PHE A 91 1.71 0.24 -14.72
CA PHE A 91 2.19 -0.65 -15.76
C PHE A 91 1.78 -2.09 -15.47
N VAL A 92 1.41 -2.84 -16.51
CA VAL A 92 1.11 -4.26 -16.43
C VAL A 92 2.24 -5.03 -17.09
N PHE A 93 2.96 -5.83 -16.31
CA PHE A 93 4.01 -6.72 -16.81
C PHE A 93 3.46 -8.11 -17.05
N ARG A 94 3.90 -8.74 -18.15
CA ARG A 94 3.51 -10.10 -18.52
C ARG A 94 4.73 -11.00 -18.59
N SER A 95 4.66 -12.18 -17.97
CA SER A 95 5.70 -13.20 -18.08
C SER A 95 5.75 -13.79 -19.50
N ARG A 96 6.91 -14.28 -19.95
CA ARG A 96 7.08 -14.85 -21.31
C ARG A 96 6.27 -16.13 -21.55
N ASP A 97 6.05 -16.91 -20.50
CA ASP A 97 5.22 -18.11 -20.52
C ASP A 97 3.71 -17.81 -20.39
N ASN A 98 3.34 -16.54 -20.23
CA ASN A 98 1.97 -16.05 -20.04
C ASN A 98 1.27 -16.57 -18.77
N SER A 99 2.02 -17.13 -17.82
CA SER A 99 1.48 -17.70 -16.59
C SER A 99 1.25 -16.66 -15.49
N THR A 100 1.89 -15.49 -15.59
CA THR A 100 1.90 -14.46 -14.54
C THR A 100 1.77 -13.06 -15.11
N ILE A 101 0.89 -12.28 -14.48
CA ILE A 101 0.66 -10.86 -14.74
C ILE A 101 1.01 -10.10 -13.46
N VAL A 102 1.86 -9.09 -13.57
CA VAL A 102 2.16 -8.18 -12.45
C VAL A 102 1.54 -6.82 -12.74
N LEU A 103 0.55 -6.45 -11.93
CA LEU A 103 -0.01 -5.11 -11.92
C LEU A 103 0.84 -4.22 -11.01
N SER A 104 1.62 -3.33 -11.62
CA SER A 104 2.45 -2.35 -10.93
C SER A 104 1.74 -1.01 -10.87
N ILE A 105 1.42 -0.54 -9.67
CA ILE A 105 0.65 0.67 -9.42
C ILE A 105 1.60 1.82 -9.06
N LYS A 106 1.49 2.93 -9.79
CA LYS A 106 2.26 4.14 -9.53
C LYS A 106 1.81 4.77 -8.20
N GLY A 107 2.76 5.16 -7.35
CA GLY A 107 2.50 5.98 -6.19
C GLY A 107 2.61 7.48 -6.45
N THR A 108 2.92 8.23 -5.39
CA THR A 108 2.85 9.69 -5.38
C THR A 108 3.96 10.36 -6.18
N THR A 109 3.59 11.40 -6.92
CA THR A 109 4.53 12.31 -7.59
C THR A 109 4.47 13.69 -6.93
N LEU A 110 5.57 14.14 -6.32
CA LEU A 110 5.62 15.43 -5.60
C LEU A 110 5.33 16.64 -6.51
N GLN A 111 5.82 16.61 -7.74
CA GLN A 111 5.64 17.66 -8.74
C GLN A 111 5.33 17.02 -10.09
N GLY A 112 4.16 17.34 -10.64
CA GLY A 112 3.74 16.82 -11.93
C GLY A 112 2.23 16.75 -12.07
N PRO A 113 1.74 16.26 -13.23
CA PRO A 113 0.32 16.25 -13.55
C PRO A 113 -0.55 15.49 -12.55
N THR A 114 -0.02 14.45 -11.89
CA THR A 114 -0.79 13.64 -10.93
C THR A 114 -0.69 14.09 -9.48
N SER A 115 0.15 15.09 -9.19
CA SER A 115 0.57 15.43 -7.83
C SER A 115 -0.59 15.82 -6.90
N ARG A 116 -1.64 16.43 -7.45
CA ARG A 116 -2.77 16.92 -6.66
C ARG A 116 -3.69 15.78 -6.19
N LYS A 117 -4.12 14.86 -7.08
CA LYS A 117 -4.93 13.70 -6.65
C LYS A 117 -4.10 12.69 -5.87
N ASP A 118 -2.81 12.52 -6.19
CA ASP A 118 -1.92 11.67 -5.39
C ASP A 118 -1.93 12.15 -3.92
N LYS A 119 -1.65 13.45 -3.69
CA LYS A 119 -1.68 14.07 -2.36
C LYS A 119 -3.05 14.01 -1.68
N LEU A 120 -4.14 14.18 -2.43
CA LEU A 120 -5.49 14.03 -1.89
C LEU A 120 -5.71 12.62 -1.35
N ASN A 121 -5.37 11.59 -2.13
CA ASN A 121 -5.54 10.19 -1.72
C ASN A 121 -4.61 9.82 -0.56
N ASP A 122 -3.36 10.30 -0.56
CA ASP A 122 -2.44 10.12 0.57
C ASP A 122 -3.05 10.64 1.87
N ASN A 123 -3.54 11.89 1.84
CA ASN A 123 -4.12 12.54 3.01
C ASN A 123 -5.45 11.88 3.44
N LEU A 124 -6.25 11.38 2.51
CA LEU A 124 -7.49 10.66 2.83
C LEU A 124 -7.23 9.29 3.46
N LEU A 125 -6.28 8.53 2.91
CA LEU A 125 -5.99 7.17 3.33
C LEU A 125 -5.20 7.12 4.64
N PHE A 126 -4.22 8.01 4.81
CA PHE A 126 -3.17 7.85 5.83
C PHE A 126 -3.18 8.92 6.92
N SER A 127 -4.09 9.90 6.86
CA SER A 127 -4.28 10.82 7.98
C SER A 127 -5.25 10.26 9.01
N CYS A 128 -5.09 10.68 10.25
CA CYS A 128 -5.99 10.30 11.32
C CYS A 128 -7.35 10.99 11.20
N CYS A 129 -7.40 12.25 10.79
CA CYS A 129 -8.65 12.99 10.59
C CYS A 129 -8.51 14.06 9.50
N CYS A 130 -8.80 13.71 8.24
CA CYS A 130 -8.90 14.67 7.14
C CYS A 130 -7.68 15.58 6.94
N ALA A 131 -6.46 15.10 7.23
CA ALA A 131 -5.22 15.87 7.24
C ALA A 131 -5.22 17.08 8.19
N HIS A 132 -6.00 17.02 9.27
CA HIS A 132 -6.06 18.03 10.31
C HIS A 132 -4.87 17.90 11.28
N VAL A 133 -3.68 18.32 10.83
CA VAL A 133 -2.41 18.09 11.54
C VAL A 133 -1.92 19.26 12.42
N ASP A 134 -2.44 20.49 12.29
CA ASP A 134 -2.12 21.61 13.21
C ASP A 134 -3.11 22.80 13.13
N PHE A 135 -3.10 23.70 14.14
CA PHE A 135 -3.93 24.91 14.27
C PHE A 135 -3.54 26.05 13.31
N SER A 136 -2.36 25.96 12.67
CA SER A 136 -1.75 27.09 11.95
C SER A 136 -2.37 27.44 10.58
N TRP A 137 -3.51 26.85 10.20
CA TRP A 137 -4.21 27.13 8.92
C TRP A 137 -3.36 26.93 7.64
N VAL A 138 -2.18 26.32 7.75
CA VAL A 138 -1.26 26.08 6.61
C VAL A 138 -1.69 24.85 5.78
N PHE A 139 -2.48 23.93 6.34
CA PHE A 139 -2.92 22.71 5.67
C PHE A 139 -4.35 22.84 5.14
N SER A 140 -4.55 22.49 3.87
CA SER A 140 -5.88 22.23 3.31
C SER A 140 -6.39 20.90 3.87
N THR A 141 -7.44 20.95 4.69
CA THR A 141 -8.17 19.75 5.10
C THR A 141 -8.77 19.07 3.87
N VAL A 142 -8.75 17.73 3.85
CA VAL A 142 -9.30 16.97 2.72
C VAL A 142 -10.76 16.60 2.91
N CYS A 143 -11.28 16.70 4.14
CA CYS A 143 -12.69 16.56 4.48
C CYS A 143 -13.03 17.35 5.76
N ASN A 144 -14.32 17.50 6.05
CA ASN A 144 -14.83 18.30 7.18
C ASN A 144 -15.31 17.43 8.35
N CYS A 145 -14.69 16.27 8.57
CA CYS A 145 -15.09 15.31 9.62
C CYS A 145 -14.51 15.62 11.00
N TYR A 146 -13.69 16.67 11.12
CA TYR A 146 -13.14 17.12 12.39
C TYR A 146 -14.25 17.68 13.28
N ALA A 147 -14.36 17.16 14.50
CA ALA A 147 -15.28 17.67 15.51
C ALA A 147 -14.49 18.46 16.55
N TRP A 148 -14.84 19.74 16.74
CA TRP A 148 -14.15 20.58 17.70
C TRP A 148 -14.42 20.12 19.15
N SER A 149 -13.36 20.03 19.95
CA SER A 149 -13.44 19.78 21.39
C SER A 149 -12.29 20.49 22.10
N ALA A 150 -12.55 20.99 23.31
CA ALA A 150 -11.57 21.72 24.11
C ALA A 150 -10.48 20.82 24.72
N LEU A 151 -10.74 19.51 24.86
CA LEU A 151 -9.88 18.56 25.58
C LEU A 151 -9.34 17.43 24.70
N HIS A 152 -10.02 17.11 23.59
CA HIS A 152 -9.71 15.96 22.77
C HIS A 152 -9.70 16.31 21.29
N LYS A 153 -8.83 15.64 20.52
CA LYS A 153 -8.91 15.67 19.05
C LYS A 153 -10.01 14.68 18.62
N ARG A 154 -11.17 15.17 18.20
CA ARG A 154 -12.31 14.33 17.82
C ARG A 154 -12.49 14.27 16.31
N CYS A 155 -12.87 13.11 15.80
CA CYS A 155 -13.21 12.93 14.39
C CYS A 155 -14.43 12.04 14.23
N ASP A 156 -15.36 12.46 13.38
CA ASP A 156 -16.57 11.70 13.07
C ASP A 156 -16.25 10.50 12.17
N SER A 157 -16.49 9.30 12.69
CA SER A 157 -16.16 8.03 12.02
C SER A 157 -17.01 7.78 10.78
N PRO A 158 -18.37 7.93 10.82
CA PRO A 158 -19.18 7.79 9.62
C PRO A 158 -18.78 8.75 8.50
N CYS A 159 -18.48 10.01 8.82
CA CYS A 159 -18.01 11.02 7.88
C CYS A 159 -16.66 10.62 7.27
N LEU A 160 -15.70 10.15 8.08
CA LEU A 160 -14.40 9.69 7.55
C LEU A 160 -14.56 8.54 6.57
N SER A 161 -15.36 7.52 6.91
CA SER A 161 -15.65 6.42 5.99
C SER A 161 -16.34 6.92 4.72
N ALA A 162 -17.29 7.84 4.83
CA ALA A 162 -17.99 8.41 3.69
C ALA A 162 -17.06 9.21 2.77
N ALA A 163 -16.22 10.09 3.34
CA ALA A 163 -15.23 10.87 2.62
C ALA A 163 -14.24 9.93 1.92
N LEU A 164 -13.74 8.91 2.63
CA LEU A 164 -12.82 7.94 2.04
C LEU A 164 -13.42 7.23 0.84
N ILE A 165 -14.67 6.80 0.91
CA ILE A 165 -15.29 6.06 -0.19
C ILE A 165 -15.69 6.97 -1.35
N GLN A 166 -16.23 8.15 -1.07
CA GLN A 166 -16.71 9.07 -2.12
C GLN A 166 -15.56 9.76 -2.84
N GLU A 167 -14.47 10.05 -2.13
CA GLU A 167 -13.36 10.84 -2.65
C GLU A 167 -12.14 9.99 -3.06
N SER A 168 -12.04 8.71 -2.64
CA SER A 168 -10.97 7.80 -3.11
C SER A 168 -11.19 7.34 -4.55
N LEU A 169 -10.73 8.19 -5.47
CA LEU A 169 -10.72 7.90 -6.91
C LEU A 169 -9.85 6.69 -7.26
N PHE A 170 -8.80 6.42 -6.47
CA PHE A 170 -7.78 5.44 -6.85
C PHE A 170 -8.13 4.01 -6.45
N TYR A 171 -8.68 3.79 -5.25
CA TYR A 171 -9.08 2.44 -4.84
C TYR A 171 -10.18 1.87 -5.76
N SER A 172 -11.21 2.66 -6.04
CA SER A 172 -12.31 2.28 -6.94
C SER A 172 -11.83 1.99 -8.37
N THR A 173 -10.92 2.80 -8.91
CA THR A 173 -10.28 2.56 -10.22
C THR A 173 -9.47 1.27 -10.22
N GLY A 174 -8.70 1.01 -9.16
CA GLY A 174 -7.93 -0.21 -8.98
C GLY A 174 -8.81 -1.47 -8.95
N VAL A 175 -9.96 -1.43 -8.27
CA VAL A 175 -10.93 -2.53 -8.24
C VAL A 175 -11.41 -2.88 -9.64
N LYS A 176 -11.74 -1.87 -10.47
CA LYS A 176 -12.14 -2.08 -11.86
C LYS A 176 -11.00 -2.71 -12.68
N LEU A 177 -9.78 -2.19 -12.56
CA LEU A 177 -8.63 -2.68 -13.30
C LEU A 177 -8.32 -4.16 -12.98
N VAL A 178 -8.37 -4.57 -11.71
CA VAL A 178 -8.16 -5.97 -11.34
C VAL A 178 -9.22 -6.89 -11.93
N LYS A 179 -10.49 -6.46 -12.00
CA LYS A 179 -11.56 -7.23 -12.68
C LYS A 179 -11.30 -7.36 -14.18
N ASP A 180 -10.90 -6.28 -14.83
CA ASP A 180 -10.59 -6.28 -16.26
C ASP A 180 -9.42 -7.24 -16.53
N LEU A 181 -8.35 -7.20 -15.71
CA LEU A 181 -7.22 -8.13 -15.83
C LEU A 181 -7.62 -9.59 -15.62
N ARG A 182 -8.47 -9.89 -14.63
CA ARG A 182 -9.01 -11.25 -14.43
C ARG A 182 -9.83 -11.75 -15.63
N THR A 183 -10.53 -10.84 -16.31
CA THR A 183 -11.31 -11.17 -17.51
C THR A 183 -10.39 -11.41 -18.71
N LEU A 184 -9.34 -10.60 -18.87
CA LEU A 184 -8.37 -10.71 -19.96
C LEU A 184 -7.42 -11.90 -19.79
N TYR A 185 -7.08 -12.26 -18.54
CA TYR A 185 -6.11 -13.30 -18.22
C TYR A 185 -6.69 -14.30 -17.20
N PRO A 186 -7.74 -15.07 -17.56
CA PRO A 186 -8.49 -15.90 -16.62
C PRO A 186 -7.69 -17.04 -15.99
N PHE A 187 -6.56 -17.43 -16.61
CA PHE A 187 -5.71 -18.54 -16.16
C PHE A 187 -4.35 -18.08 -15.62
N ALA A 188 -4.04 -16.78 -15.66
CA ALA A 188 -2.78 -16.28 -15.17
C ALA A 188 -2.85 -15.99 -13.67
N ASN A 189 -1.72 -16.16 -12.99
CA ASN A 189 -1.54 -15.61 -11.64
C ASN A 189 -1.46 -14.08 -11.76
N ILE A 190 -2.15 -13.36 -10.88
CA ILE A 190 -2.07 -11.89 -10.82
C ILE A 190 -1.37 -11.51 -9.53
N TRP A 191 -0.25 -10.80 -9.65
CA TRP A 191 0.48 -10.21 -8.53
C TRP A 191 0.32 -8.70 -8.57
N LEU A 192 0.22 -8.10 -7.39
CA LEU A 192 0.09 -6.66 -7.22
C LEU A 192 1.38 -6.11 -6.63
N VAL A 193 1.91 -5.05 -7.21
CA VAL A 193 3.08 -4.36 -6.66
C VAL A 193 2.90 -2.86 -6.74
N GLY A 194 3.60 -2.14 -5.88
CA GLY A 194 3.58 -0.70 -5.89
C GLY A 194 4.49 -0.13 -4.82
N HIS A 195 4.75 1.17 -4.93
CA HIS A 195 5.59 1.92 -3.99
C HIS A 195 4.80 3.07 -3.39
N SER A 196 5.07 3.41 -2.12
CA SER A 196 4.39 4.50 -1.43
C SER A 196 2.85 4.33 -1.52
N LEU A 197 2.10 5.37 -1.90
CA LEU A 197 0.65 5.28 -2.18
C LEU A 197 0.26 4.07 -3.06
N GLY A 198 1.05 3.77 -4.10
CA GLY A 198 0.79 2.65 -5.01
C GLY A 198 0.93 1.29 -4.32
N GLY A 199 1.84 1.18 -3.35
CA GLY A 199 2.03 -0.02 -2.54
C GLY A 199 0.88 -0.25 -1.58
N SER A 200 0.40 0.79 -0.90
CA SER A 200 -0.80 0.70 -0.05
C SER A 200 -2.04 0.34 -0.88
N LEU A 201 -2.19 0.89 -2.09
CA LEU A 201 -3.28 0.51 -2.99
C LEU A 201 -3.17 -0.96 -3.45
N ALA A 202 -1.96 -1.44 -3.74
CA ALA A 202 -1.71 -2.85 -4.04
C ALA A 202 -2.09 -3.75 -2.85
N SER A 203 -1.76 -3.35 -1.62
CA SER A 203 -2.17 -4.05 -0.39
C SER A 203 -3.69 -4.11 -0.23
N LEU A 204 -4.38 -2.96 -0.34
CA LEU A 204 -5.84 -2.88 -0.22
C LEU A 204 -6.54 -3.77 -1.26
N LEU A 205 -6.09 -3.72 -2.52
CA LEU A 205 -6.62 -4.58 -3.58
C LEU A 205 -6.28 -6.06 -3.36
N GLY A 206 -5.07 -6.35 -2.87
CA GLY A 206 -4.64 -7.70 -2.52
C GLY A 206 -5.52 -8.32 -1.44
N SER A 207 -5.90 -7.53 -0.44
CA SER A 207 -6.84 -7.92 0.62
C SER A 207 -8.24 -8.19 0.05
N THR A 208 -8.74 -7.30 -0.81
CA THR A 208 -10.08 -7.40 -1.40
C THR A 208 -10.25 -8.65 -2.27
N PHE A 209 -9.24 -9.00 -3.07
CA PHE A 209 -9.34 -10.09 -4.03
C PHE A 209 -8.60 -11.37 -3.60
N GLY A 210 -7.91 -11.36 -2.46
CA GLY A 210 -7.01 -12.43 -2.04
C GLY A 210 -5.90 -12.69 -3.08
N LEU A 211 -5.30 -11.61 -3.60
CA LEU A 211 -4.22 -11.65 -4.59
C LEU A 211 -2.88 -11.33 -3.91
N PRO A 212 -1.78 -12.05 -4.24
CA PRO A 212 -0.46 -11.75 -3.71
C PRO A 212 -0.05 -10.29 -4.00
N ALA A 213 0.32 -9.56 -2.95
CA ALA A 213 0.77 -8.18 -3.08
C ALA A 213 2.13 -7.96 -2.39
N VAL A 214 3.03 -7.24 -3.07
CA VAL A 214 4.31 -6.78 -2.51
C VAL A 214 4.37 -5.25 -2.56
N ALA A 215 4.32 -4.62 -1.39
CA ALA A 215 4.21 -3.18 -1.24
C ALA A 215 5.54 -2.59 -0.73
N PHE A 216 6.22 -1.80 -1.56
CA PHE A 216 7.50 -1.19 -1.21
C PHE A 216 7.31 0.17 -0.54
N GLU A 217 7.92 0.37 0.63
CA GLU A 217 7.94 1.67 1.33
C GLU A 217 6.53 2.28 1.47
N ALA A 218 5.50 1.44 1.60
CA ALA A 218 4.12 1.88 1.61
C ALA A 218 3.73 2.41 3.01
N PRO A 219 2.97 3.51 3.12
CA PRO A 219 2.33 3.90 4.38
C PRO A 219 1.39 2.80 4.90
N GLY A 220 1.25 2.71 6.23
CA GLY A 220 0.35 1.76 6.89
C GLY A 220 -1.12 1.97 6.50
N GLU A 221 -1.72 0.98 5.84
CA GLU A 221 -3.05 1.05 5.25
C GLU A 221 -4.12 0.28 6.02
N ARG A 222 -3.79 -0.32 7.17
CA ARG A 222 -4.76 -1.14 7.93
C ARG A 222 -5.96 -0.34 8.41
N LEU A 223 -5.75 0.90 8.86
CA LEU A 223 -6.84 1.79 9.23
C LEU A 223 -7.71 2.17 8.02
N ALA A 224 -7.09 2.39 6.85
CA ALA A 224 -7.79 2.68 5.61
C ALA A 224 -8.68 1.49 5.19
N ALA A 225 -8.18 0.25 5.29
CA ALA A 225 -8.96 -0.95 5.00
C ALA A 225 -10.23 -1.04 5.85
N HIS A 226 -10.12 -0.74 7.15
CA HIS A 226 -11.27 -0.68 8.05
C HIS A 226 -12.27 0.40 7.63
N ARG A 227 -11.80 1.62 7.33
CA ARG A 227 -12.63 2.75 6.87
C ARG A 227 -13.30 2.52 5.51
N LEU A 228 -12.67 1.73 4.64
CA LEU A 228 -13.23 1.26 3.36
C LEU A 228 -14.21 0.09 3.51
N HIS A 229 -14.46 -0.35 4.75
CA HIS A 229 -15.29 -1.49 5.11
C HIS A 229 -14.84 -2.79 4.43
N LEU A 230 -13.54 -2.96 4.17
CA LEU A 230 -13.03 -4.14 3.49
C LEU A 230 -13.28 -5.39 4.33
N PRO A 231 -14.02 -6.39 3.82
CA PRO A 231 -14.18 -7.64 4.52
C PRO A 231 -12.84 -8.37 4.51
N LEU A 232 -12.34 -8.72 5.69
CA LEU A 232 -11.08 -9.44 5.85
C LEU A 232 -11.36 -10.91 6.19
N PRO A 233 -10.45 -11.83 5.79
CA PRO A 233 -10.57 -13.23 6.18
C PRO A 233 -10.56 -13.36 7.71
N PRO A 234 -11.17 -14.44 8.24
CA PRO A 234 -11.24 -14.63 9.69
C PRO A 234 -9.85 -14.57 10.33
N PRO A 235 -9.74 -13.95 11.52
CA PRO A 235 -8.48 -13.89 12.24
C PRO A 235 -7.98 -15.30 12.60
N ASN A 236 -6.67 -15.43 12.80
CA ASN A 236 -6.05 -16.69 13.20
C ASN A 236 -6.64 -17.25 14.50
N TYR A 237 -6.58 -18.57 14.64
CA TYR A 237 -6.65 -19.24 15.94
C TYR A 237 -5.30 -19.91 16.23
N PRO A 238 -4.58 -19.57 17.32
CA PRO A 238 -4.90 -18.55 18.34
C PRO A 238 -4.95 -17.10 17.77
N PRO A 239 -5.57 -16.13 18.48
CA PRO A 239 -5.89 -14.80 17.96
C PRO A 239 -4.66 -14.11 17.35
N GLY A 240 -4.77 -13.74 16.08
CA GLY A 240 -3.75 -13.03 15.31
C GLY A 240 -4.37 -12.25 14.16
N LEU A 241 -3.55 -11.60 13.34
CA LEU A 241 -4.04 -10.79 12.22
C LEU A 241 -4.74 -11.64 11.14
N PRO A 242 -5.69 -11.07 10.37
CA PRO A 242 -6.27 -11.71 9.20
C PRO A 242 -5.20 -12.21 8.22
N ARG A 243 -5.33 -13.45 7.73
CA ARG A 243 -4.39 -14.01 6.74
C ARG A 243 -4.65 -13.47 5.34
N VAL A 244 -4.07 -12.31 5.05
CA VAL A 244 -4.02 -11.73 3.70
C VAL A 244 -2.65 -11.96 3.05
N PRO A 245 -2.58 -12.19 1.73
CA PRO A 245 -1.34 -12.54 1.03
C PRO A 245 -0.50 -11.30 0.68
N ILE A 246 -0.15 -10.52 1.68
CA ILE A 246 0.47 -9.20 1.51
C ILE A 246 1.79 -9.16 2.25
N THR A 247 2.82 -8.67 1.59
CA THR A 247 4.13 -8.42 2.19
C THR A 247 4.54 -6.98 1.91
N HIS A 248 4.74 -6.20 2.97
CA HIS A 248 5.34 -4.88 2.90
C HIS A 248 6.84 -5.02 3.01
N VAL A 249 7.58 -4.27 2.21
CA VAL A 249 9.04 -4.33 2.18
C VAL A 249 9.57 -2.90 2.27
N TYR A 250 10.28 -2.58 3.34
CA TYR A 250 10.82 -1.23 3.55
C TYR A 250 12.09 -1.27 4.41
N HIS A 251 12.72 -0.11 4.57
CA HIS A 251 13.89 0.03 5.43
C HIS A 251 13.64 1.03 6.56
N ASN A 252 14.27 0.85 7.72
CA ASN A 252 13.98 1.65 8.92
C ASN A 252 14.54 3.09 8.90
N ALA A 253 15.30 3.49 7.88
CA ALA A 253 15.64 4.89 7.64
C ALA A 253 14.53 5.69 6.91
N ASP A 254 13.50 5.03 6.38
CA ASP A 254 12.38 5.70 5.71
C ASP A 254 11.27 6.00 6.74
N PRO A 255 10.96 7.28 7.02
CA PRO A 255 9.96 7.64 8.01
C PRO A 255 8.51 7.38 7.59
N ILE A 256 8.22 7.15 6.30
CA ILE A 256 6.85 7.04 5.80
C ILE A 256 6.15 5.74 6.21
N PRO A 257 6.66 4.52 5.92
CA PRO A 257 6.04 3.27 6.35
C PRO A 257 5.97 3.17 7.87
N GLN A 258 6.87 3.85 8.59
CA GLN A 258 6.89 3.88 10.05
C GLN A 258 5.85 4.83 10.68
N GLY A 259 5.12 5.63 9.88
CA GLY A 259 4.25 6.72 10.36
C GLY A 259 5.00 7.80 11.13
N ALA A 260 6.31 7.92 10.89
CA ALA A 260 7.21 8.85 11.58
C ALA A 260 7.37 10.18 10.81
N CYS A 261 6.84 10.29 9.59
CA CYS A 261 6.91 11.53 8.80
C CYS A 261 5.83 12.55 9.23
N THR A 262 5.73 12.85 10.53
CA THR A 262 4.66 13.66 11.13
C THR A 262 5.18 14.87 11.91
N GLY A 263 4.30 15.84 12.18
CA GLY A 263 4.61 17.06 12.95
C GLY A 263 5.08 18.24 12.09
N ALA A 264 4.90 19.47 12.58
CA ALA A 264 5.11 20.70 11.80
C ALA A 264 6.53 20.89 11.26
N ALA A 265 7.54 20.29 11.90
CA ALA A 265 8.93 20.34 11.45
C ALA A 265 9.28 19.27 10.40
N SER A 266 8.40 18.31 10.11
CA SER A 266 8.69 17.25 9.13
C SER A 266 8.57 17.77 7.70
N LEU A 267 9.40 17.22 6.80
CA LEU A 267 9.36 17.57 5.39
C LEU A 267 8.05 17.12 4.71
N CYS A 268 7.43 16.01 5.17
CA CYS A 268 6.11 15.60 4.68
C CYS A 268 5.05 16.64 5.03
N ALA A 269 5.03 17.11 6.28
CA ALA A 269 4.11 18.14 6.73
C ALA A 269 4.35 19.45 5.96
N GLN A 270 5.59 19.89 5.79
CA GLN A 270 5.90 21.09 4.99
C GLN A 270 5.50 20.96 3.52
N ALA A 271 5.52 19.74 2.96
CA ALA A 271 5.00 19.45 1.62
C ALA A 271 3.46 19.25 1.59
N GLY A 272 2.80 19.32 2.75
CA GLY A 272 1.36 19.24 2.95
C GLY A 272 0.78 17.83 3.02
N TYR A 273 1.61 16.83 3.29
CA TYR A 273 1.20 15.43 3.50
C TYR A 273 0.98 15.14 4.99
N ALA A 274 -0.11 14.46 5.29
CA ALA A 274 -0.49 14.00 6.62
C ALA A 274 -0.47 12.46 6.68
N LEU A 275 0.74 11.91 6.71
CA LEU A 275 1.00 10.46 6.74
C LEU A 275 1.18 10.01 8.20
N GLU A 276 0.07 9.83 8.92
CA GLU A 276 0.05 9.54 10.36
C GLU A 276 -0.09 8.05 10.68
N THR A 277 -0.56 7.23 9.74
CA THR A 277 -0.73 5.79 9.94
C THR A 277 0.57 5.02 9.72
N ARG A 278 0.71 3.90 10.43
CA ARG A 278 1.87 3.01 10.43
C ARG A 278 1.52 1.53 10.44
N CYS A 279 0.28 1.16 10.74
CA CYS A 279 -0.08 -0.25 10.83
C CYS A 279 -0.40 -0.84 9.46
N HIS A 280 0.25 -1.94 9.13
CA HIS A 280 0.09 -2.65 7.86
C HIS A 280 -0.81 -3.88 7.99
N LEU A 281 -1.40 -4.29 6.86
CA LEU A 281 -2.00 -5.61 6.69
C LEU A 281 -0.93 -6.63 6.29
N GLY A 282 -1.19 -7.92 6.58
CA GLY A 282 -0.26 -9.00 6.22
C GLY A 282 1.04 -8.94 7.02
N LYS A 283 2.18 -9.03 6.34
CA LYS A 283 3.51 -9.10 6.96
C LYS A 283 4.42 -7.99 6.48
N THR A 284 5.45 -7.67 7.26
CA THR A 284 6.46 -6.67 6.94
C THR A 284 7.86 -7.29 6.97
N ILE A 285 8.66 -6.95 5.97
CA ILE A 285 10.10 -7.20 5.87
C ILE A 285 10.78 -5.85 6.05
N VAL A 286 11.55 -5.71 7.12
CA VAL A 286 12.19 -4.45 7.48
C VAL A 286 13.70 -4.60 7.41
N TYR A 287 14.33 -3.85 6.51
CA TYR A 287 15.78 -3.78 6.38
C TYR A 287 16.35 -2.76 7.36
N ASP A 288 17.29 -3.18 8.22
CA ASP A 288 17.92 -2.33 9.24
C ASP A 288 19.04 -1.44 8.64
N THR A 289 18.67 -0.44 7.85
CA THR A 289 19.61 0.52 7.25
C THR A 289 20.20 1.49 8.27
N VAL A 290 19.46 1.82 9.34
CA VAL A 290 19.95 2.68 10.43
C VAL A 290 21.08 1.97 11.19
N GLY A 291 20.87 0.74 11.65
CA GLY A 291 21.84 -0.02 12.43
C GLY A 291 23.00 -0.52 11.57
N LYS A 292 22.72 -1.11 10.41
CA LYS A 292 23.75 -1.71 9.54
C LYS A 292 24.55 -0.68 8.75
N LEU A 293 23.89 0.33 8.18
CA LEU A 293 24.55 1.31 7.29
C LEU A 293 24.78 2.67 7.95
N GLY A 294 24.34 2.88 9.19
CA GLY A 294 24.47 4.16 9.89
C GLY A 294 23.61 5.28 9.29
N TRP A 295 22.55 4.93 8.55
CA TRP A 295 21.69 5.94 7.93
C TRP A 295 20.91 6.73 8.97
N HIS A 296 20.77 8.03 8.74
CA HIS A 296 19.80 8.83 9.47
C HIS A 296 18.41 8.62 8.89
N VAL A 297 17.39 8.66 9.77
CA VAL A 297 15.99 8.66 9.34
C VAL A 297 15.71 9.93 8.55
N ASP A 298 15.35 9.78 7.28
CA ASP A 298 15.22 10.89 6.34
C ASP A 298 14.22 10.54 5.23
N VAL A 299 13.23 11.40 4.99
CA VAL A 299 12.23 11.21 3.93
C VAL A 299 12.85 11.13 2.53
N ARG A 300 14.05 11.69 2.33
CA ARG A 300 14.76 11.57 1.05
C ARG A 300 15.16 10.12 0.74
N LYS A 301 15.19 9.26 1.77
CA LYS A 301 15.44 7.82 1.62
C LYS A 301 14.23 7.02 1.15
N HIS A 302 13.02 7.59 1.20
CA HIS A 302 11.78 6.99 0.71
C HIS A 302 11.73 6.79 -0.82
N VAL A 303 12.72 7.22 -1.59
CA VAL A 303 12.64 7.02 -3.04
C VAL A 303 12.94 5.56 -3.34
N ILE A 304 12.07 4.87 -4.09
CA ILE A 304 12.25 3.45 -4.49
C ILE A 304 13.65 3.12 -5.05
N GLN A 305 14.35 4.09 -5.62
CA GLN A 305 15.73 3.93 -6.08
C GLN A 305 16.70 3.60 -4.93
N GLU A 306 16.53 4.16 -3.74
CA GLU A 306 17.33 3.84 -2.55
C GLU A 306 17.08 2.38 -2.13
N MET A 307 15.83 1.95 -2.10
CA MET A 307 15.49 0.55 -1.85
C MET A 307 16.13 -0.40 -2.87
N ILE A 308 16.08 -0.08 -4.16
CA ILE A 308 16.70 -0.92 -5.20
C ILE A 308 18.22 -0.93 -5.06
N LEU A 309 18.86 0.23 -5.22
CA LEU A 309 20.31 0.31 -5.42
C LEU A 309 21.12 0.13 -4.14
N ASN A 310 20.57 0.57 -3.00
CA ASN A 310 21.32 0.66 -1.75
C ASN A 310 20.84 -0.33 -0.68
N VAL A 311 19.77 -1.09 -0.95
CA VAL A 311 19.26 -2.12 -0.03
C VAL A 311 19.18 -3.49 -0.68
N LEU A 312 18.55 -3.61 -1.86
CA LEU A 312 18.33 -4.89 -2.53
C LEU A 312 19.50 -5.33 -3.43
N ASP A 313 20.18 -4.39 -4.09
CA ASP A 313 21.30 -4.68 -4.99
C ASP A 313 22.66 -4.74 -4.28
N ILE A 314 22.73 -4.34 -3.00
CA ILE A 314 23.98 -4.41 -2.25
C ILE A 314 24.30 -5.86 -1.86
N GLU A 315 25.58 -6.21 -1.93
CA GLU A 315 26.06 -7.50 -1.45
C GLU A 315 26.02 -7.59 0.09
N GLY A 316 25.96 -8.83 0.57
CA GLY A 316 25.94 -9.14 2.00
C GLY A 316 24.54 -9.33 2.59
N SER A 317 24.55 -9.78 3.83
CA SER A 317 23.39 -10.21 4.61
C SER A 317 22.87 -9.10 5.51
N TRP A 318 21.60 -9.17 5.87
CA TRP A 318 20.92 -8.25 6.78
C TRP A 318 20.64 -8.90 8.13
N PRO A 319 20.65 -8.12 9.22
CA PRO A 319 20.20 -8.60 10.52
C PRO A 319 18.76 -9.09 10.45
N ASP A 320 18.51 -10.30 10.94
CA ASP A 320 17.20 -10.95 10.91
C ASP A 320 16.23 -10.42 11.99
N GLY A 321 16.74 -9.60 12.93
CA GLY A 321 15.97 -8.94 14.01
C GLY A 321 15.35 -9.88 15.06
N VAL A 322 15.01 -11.12 14.69
CA VAL A 322 14.29 -12.10 15.52
C VAL A 322 15.26 -13.03 16.26
N ASN A 323 16.30 -13.52 15.58
CA ASN A 323 17.22 -14.53 16.11
C ASN A 323 18.69 -14.06 16.16
N GLY A 324 18.95 -12.79 15.85
CA GLY A 324 20.31 -12.26 15.70
C GLY A 324 21.12 -12.89 14.55
N GLY A 325 20.48 -13.68 13.69
CA GLY A 325 21.09 -14.26 12.50
C GLY A 325 21.19 -13.26 11.35
N GLU A 326 21.91 -13.65 10.31
CA GLU A 326 22.10 -12.88 9.09
C GLU A 326 21.43 -13.58 7.90
N ARG A 327 20.69 -12.84 7.08
CA ARG A 327 19.97 -13.37 5.90
C ARG A 327 19.98 -12.38 4.74
N ASP A 328 19.88 -12.84 3.50
CA ASP A 328 19.74 -11.93 2.36
C ASP A 328 18.44 -11.12 2.39
N VAL A 329 17.37 -11.72 2.94
CA VAL A 329 16.09 -11.08 3.20
C VAL A 329 15.69 -11.33 4.66
N PRO A 330 15.46 -10.27 5.47
CA PRO A 330 14.95 -10.42 6.83
C PRO A 330 13.62 -11.18 6.89
N ILE A 331 13.35 -11.88 7.99
CA ILE A 331 12.08 -12.60 8.16
C ILE A 331 10.88 -11.63 8.13
N ALA A 332 9.88 -11.98 7.33
CA ALA A 332 8.60 -11.29 7.28
C ALA A 332 7.79 -11.52 8.57
N GLN A 333 7.39 -10.44 9.24
CA GLN A 333 6.70 -10.46 10.54
C GLN A 333 5.33 -9.79 10.49
N GLU A 334 4.40 -10.25 11.34
CA GLU A 334 3.10 -9.60 11.50
C GLU A 334 3.22 -8.42 12.48
N GLU A 335 2.59 -7.29 12.17
CA GLU A 335 2.54 -6.12 13.07
C GLU A 335 1.44 -6.27 14.14
N VAL A 336 1.70 -7.16 15.08
CA VAL A 336 0.85 -7.43 16.25
C VAL A 336 0.83 -6.20 17.18
N ASP A 337 -0.33 -5.92 17.80
CA ASP A 337 -0.55 -4.81 18.75
C ASP A 337 -0.25 -3.40 18.20
N CYS A 338 -0.17 -3.23 16.87
CA CYS A 338 -0.02 -1.92 16.28
C CYS A 338 -1.33 -1.10 16.39
N VAL A 339 -1.21 0.13 16.89
CA VAL A 339 -2.31 1.08 17.01
C VAL A 339 -1.95 2.36 16.28
N ASP A 340 -2.83 2.75 15.34
CA ASP A 340 -2.82 4.03 14.67
C ASP A 340 -3.64 5.06 15.44
N CYS A 341 -3.30 6.34 15.30
CA CYS A 341 -4.16 7.45 15.71
C CYS A 341 -4.61 7.45 17.18
N PHE A 342 -3.82 6.89 18.10
CA PHE A 342 -4.16 6.79 19.54
C PHE A 342 -4.43 8.14 20.23
N LYS A 343 -4.04 9.26 19.63
CA LYS A 343 -4.29 10.62 20.12
C LYS A 343 -5.69 11.16 19.73
N TRP A 344 -6.43 10.43 18.92
CA TRP A 344 -7.73 10.81 18.38
C TRP A 344 -8.86 10.03 19.03
N GLU A 345 -9.96 10.71 19.31
CA GLU A 345 -11.23 10.11 19.73
C GLU A 345 -12.14 10.00 18.50
N PHE A 346 -12.55 8.77 18.18
CA PHE A 346 -13.39 8.45 17.04
C PHE A 346 -14.80 8.08 17.50
N GLY A 347 -15.82 8.66 16.87
CA GLY A 347 -17.21 8.50 17.31
C GLY A 347 -18.20 9.05 16.30
N ASN A 348 -19.46 9.16 16.72
CA ASN A 348 -20.49 9.88 15.98
C ASN A 348 -20.61 11.27 16.62
N PHE A 349 -20.17 12.32 15.91
CA PHE A 349 -20.03 13.67 16.45
C PHE A 349 -20.80 14.73 15.67
#